data_AF-A0AAQ0QIM8-F1
#
_entry.id   AF-A0AAQ0QIM8-F1
#
_cell.length_a   1.000
_cell.length_b   1.000
_cell.length_c   1.000
_cell.angle_alpha   90.00
_cell.angle_beta   90.00
_cell.angle_gamma   90.00
#
_symmetry.space_group_name_H-M   'P 1'
#
loop_
_entity.id
_entity.type
_entity.pdbx_description
1 polymer ?
#
loop_
_entity_poly.entity_id
_entity_poly.type
_entity_poly.pdbx_seq_one_letter_code
_entity_poly.pdbx_strand_id
1 'polypeptide(L)' 'MKRRIKEVLLMLSLALSAAWLGICIFYMVKDHEAYSSTIEYRGHSYIYFYNHGTSAATHDPDCPCHKEDVKEP' A
#
# COMPACT_ATOMS: atom_id res chain seq x y z
N MET A 1 -15.17 -6.91 -46.74
CA MET A 1 -15.84 -6.57 -45.46
C MET A 1 -15.57 -7.58 -44.34
N LYS A 2 -15.86 -8.88 -44.51
CA LYS A 2 -15.73 -9.90 -43.44
C LYS A 2 -14.31 -10.05 -42.84
N ARG A 3 -13.24 -9.92 -43.62
CA ARG A 3 -11.84 -10.03 -43.14
C ARG A 3 -11.43 -8.85 -42.25
N ARG A 4 -11.74 -7.62 -42.68
CA ARG A 4 -11.48 -6.40 -41.91
C ARG A 4 -12.22 -6.39 -40.58
N ILE A 5 -13.47 -6.87 -40.56
CA ILE A 5 -14.26 -7.00 -39.33
C ILE A 5 -13.57 -7.97 -38.35
N LYS A 6 -13.06 -9.12 -38.83
CA LYS A 6 -12.30 -10.05 -38.00
C LYS A 6 -11.02 -9.44 -37.42
N GLU A 7 -10.27 -8.69 -38.23
CA GLU A 7 -9.05 -7.98 -37.79
C GLU A 7 -9.38 -6.96 -36.68
N VAL A 8 -10.44 -6.17 -36.85
CA VAL A 8 -10.91 -5.20 -35.85
C VAL A 8 -11.35 -5.88 -34.56
N LEU A 9 -12.13 -6.96 -34.65
CA LEU A 9 -12.55 -7.73 -33.47
C LEU A 9 -11.37 -8.33 -32.71
N LEU A 10 -10.36 -8.83 -33.44
CA LEU A 10 -9.16 -9.39 -32.83
C LEU A 10 -8.37 -8.32 -32.07
N MET A 11 -8.17 -7.15 -32.67
CA MET A 11 -7.50 -6.03 -31.99
C MET A 11 -8.28 -5.55 -30.77
N LEU A 12 -9.61 -5.48 -30.86
CA LEU A 12 -10.46 -5.12 -29.73
C LEU A 12 -10.34 -6.14 -28.58
N SER A 13 -10.36 -7.44 -28.90
CA SER A 13 -10.18 -8.48 -27.88
C SER A 13 -8.82 -8.41 -27.20
N LEU A 14 -7.77 -8.08 -27.95
CA LEU A 14 -6.41 -7.93 -27.42
C LEU A 14 -6.28 -6.69 -26.53
N ALA A 15 -6.92 -5.58 -26.91
CA ALA A 15 -6.94 -4.37 -26.10
C ALA A 15 -7.69 -4.59 -24.78
N LEU A 16 -8.84 -5.28 -24.82
CA LEU A 16 -9.62 -5.60 -23.64
C LEU A 16 -8.87 -6.56 -22.70
N SER A 17 -8.19 -7.58 -23.23
CA SER A 17 -7.39 -8.49 -22.41
C SER A 17 -6.19 -7.80 -21.77
N ALA A 18 -5.50 -6.93 -22.51
CA ALA A 18 -4.41 -6.12 -21.98
C ALA A 18 -4.87 -5.16 -20.87
N ALA A 19 -6.02 -4.49 -21.06
CA ALA A 19 -6.61 -3.63 -20.05
C ALA A 19 -6.96 -4.42 -18.77
N TRP A 20 -7.56 -5.61 -18.93
CA TRP A 20 -7.89 -6.49 -17.80
C TRP A 20 -6.65 -6.93 -17.02
N LEU A 21 -5.61 -7.37 -17.72
CA LEU A 21 -4.32 -7.72 -17.12
C LEU A 21 -3.70 -6.53 -16.36
N GLY A 22 -3.74 -5.33 -16.93
CA GLY A 22 -3.28 -4.12 -16.25
C GLY A 22 -4.02 -3.83 -14.95
N ILE A 23 -5.35 -4.01 -14.94
CA ILE A 23 -6.17 -3.87 -13.73
C ILE A 23 -5.78 -4.92 -12.67
N CYS A 24 -5.63 -6.19 -13.06
CA CYS A 24 -5.22 -7.25 -12.13
C CYS A 24 -3.85 -6.95 -11.48
N ILE A 25 -2.88 -6.51 -12.28
CA ILE A 25 -1.55 -6.15 -11.78
C ILE A 25 -1.64 -4.95 -10.83
N PHE A 26 -2.42 -3.92 -11.17
CA PHE A 26 -2.59 -2.74 -10.31
C PHE A 26 -3.12 -3.11 -8.92
N TYR A 27 -4.16 -3.95 -8.83
CA TYR A 27 -4.69 -4.38 -7.55
C TYR A 27 -3.68 -5.19 -6.74
N MET A 28 -2.95 -6.11 -7.39
CA MET A 28 -1.89 -6.88 -6.72
C MET A 28 -0.79 -5.96 -6.16
N VAL A 29 -0.32 -4.98 -6.96
CA VAL A 29 0.72 -4.04 -6.53
C VAL A 29 0.22 -3.12 -5.41
N LYS A 30 -1.00 -2.60 -5.52
CA LYS A 30 -1.57 -1.72 -4.50
C LYS A 30 -1.74 -2.42 -3.16
N ASP A 31 -2.16 -3.68 -3.17
CA ASP A 31 -2.24 -4.46 -1.94
C ASP A 31 -0.85 -4.58 -1.29
N HIS A 32 0.23 -4.63 -2.09
CA HIS A 32 1.63 -4.75 -1.65
C HIS A 32 2.30 -3.49 -1.09
N GLU A 33 1.63 -2.33 -1.09
CA GLU A 33 2.22 -1.12 -0.53
C GLU A 33 2.22 -1.17 1.00
N ALA A 34 3.38 -1.52 1.57
CA ALA A 34 3.64 -1.31 2.99
C ALA A 34 3.66 0.19 3.28
N TYR A 35 2.89 0.64 4.26
CA TYR A 35 2.92 2.03 4.71
C TYR A 35 3.20 2.10 6.21
N SER A 36 3.82 3.20 6.61
CA SER A 36 3.98 3.55 8.01
C SER A 36 3.45 4.96 8.24
N SER A 37 2.87 5.17 9.41
CA SER A 37 2.38 6.48 9.84
C SER A 37 2.63 6.65 11.33
N THR A 38 2.80 7.92 11.74
CA THR A 38 2.85 8.27 13.15
C THR A 38 1.44 8.60 13.64
N ILE A 39 1.04 8.06 14.79
CA ILE A 39 -0.23 8.35 15.44
C ILE A 39 0.02 8.87 16.86
N GLU A 40 -0.76 9.87 17.27
CA GLU A 40 -0.74 10.37 18.64
C GLU A 40 -1.85 9.71 19.45
N TYR A 41 -1.51 9.08 20.57
CA TYR A 41 -2.47 8.46 21.47
C TYR A 41 -2.06 8.67 22.93
N ARG A 42 -2.99 9.19 23.74
CA ARG A 42 -2.77 9.49 25.17
C ARG A 42 -1.52 10.34 25.46
N GLY A 43 -1.21 11.28 24.58
CA GLY A 43 -0.04 12.16 24.73
C GLY A 43 1.30 11.50 24.35
N HIS A 44 1.27 10.30 23.79
CA HIS A 44 2.45 9.61 23.25
C HIS A 44 2.36 9.46 21.73
N SER A 45 3.52 9.52 21.09
CA SER A 45 3.69 9.22 19.67
C SER A 45 3.92 7.71 19.50
N TYR A 46 3.25 7.11 18.51
CA TYR A 46 3.44 5.71 18.13
C TYR A 46 3.68 5.63 16.63
N ILE A 47 4.59 4.75 16.23
CA ILE A 47 4.82 4.43 14.82
C ILE A 47 3.98 3.20 14.49
N TYR A 48 3.00 3.39 13.61
CA TYR A 48 2.14 2.35 13.09
C TYR A 48 2.68 1.87 11.75
N PHE A 49 2.83 0.56 11.61
CA PHE A 49 3.25 -0.11 10.39
C PHE A 49 2.13 -1.02 9.90
N TYR A 50 1.81 -0.92 8.62
CA TYR A 50 0.91 -1.83 7.94
C TYR A 50 1.61 -2.44 6.74
N ASN A 51 1.57 -3.77 6.66
CA ASN A 51 2.07 -4.53 5.53
C ASN A 51 1.21 -5.78 5.34
N HIS A 52 0.49 -5.87 4.22
CA HIS A 52 -0.21 -7.08 3.75
C HIS A 52 -0.98 -7.84 4.85
N GLY A 53 -1.98 -7.20 5.44
CA GLY A 53 -2.81 -7.82 6.49
C GLY A 53 -2.12 -8.01 7.84
N THR A 54 -0.84 -7.63 7.96
CA THR A 54 -0.13 -7.52 9.23
C THR A 54 -0.05 -6.06 9.62
N SER A 55 -0.42 -5.76 10.86
CA SER A 55 -0.28 -4.45 11.46
C SER A 55 0.52 -4.54 12.74
N ALA A 56 1.44 -3.61 12.95
CA ALA A 56 2.17 -3.47 14.20
C ALA A 56 2.17 -2.00 14.61
N ALA A 57 2.13 -1.76 15.91
CA ALA A 57 2.37 -0.44 16.48
C ALA A 57 3.54 -0.56 17.46
N THR A 58 4.51 0.32 17.33
CA THR A 58 5.55 0.50 18.34
C THR A 58 5.46 1.89 18.92
N HIS A 59 5.83 2.02 20.18
CA HIS A 59 6.02 3.32 20.78
C HIS A 59 7.19 4.04 20.08
N ASP A 60 7.03 5.33 19.80
CA ASP A 60 8.02 6.12 19.09
C ASP A 60 9.27 6.34 19.96
N PRO A 61 10.47 5.92 19.52
CA PRO A 61 11.70 6.09 20.30
C PRO A 61 12.00 7.55 20.65
N ASP A 62 11.53 8.52 19.85
CA ASP A 62 11.76 9.94 20.09
C ASP A 62 10.64 10.59 20.92
N CYS A 63 9.65 9.82 21.36
CA CYS A 63 8.55 10.31 22.18
C CYS A 63 9.08 11.00 23.46
N PRO A 64 8.60 12.21 23.81
CA PRO A 64 9.12 12.98 24.93
C PRO A 64 9.20 12.25 26.29
N CYS A 65 8.33 11.26 26.53
CA CYS A 65 8.38 10.47 27.76
C CYS A 65 9.68 9.67 27.93
N HIS A 66 10.38 9.30 26.85
CA HIS A 66 11.69 8.64 26.97
C HIS A 66 12.79 9.57 27.50
N LYS A 67 12.59 10.90 27.42
CA LYS A 67 13.51 11.88 27.99
C LYS A 67 13.31 12.05 29.49
N GLU A 68 12.16 11.67 30.03
CA GLU A 68 11.88 11.69 31.46
C GLU A 68 12.53 10.50 32.19
N ASP A 69 12.74 9.38 31.49
CA ASP A 69 13.43 8.20 32.02
C ASP A 69 14.97 8.35 32.06
N VAL A 70 15.52 9.33 31.34
CA VAL A 70 16.92 9.78 31.48
C VAL A 70 17.01 10.84 32.59
N LYS A 71 16.53 10.49 33.79
CA LYS A 71 17.12 11.05 35.00
C LYS A 71 18.34 10.20 35.32
N GLU A 72 19.50 10.67 34.85
CA GLU A 72 20.83 10.23 35.30
C GLU A 72 20.93 10.20 36.85
N PRO A 73 21.83 9.36 37.41
CA PRO A 73 21.67 8.60 38.67
C PRO A 73 21.45 9.38 39.97
#